data_AF-A0A970BGY7-F1
#
_entry.id   AF-A0A970BGY7-F1
#
_cell.length_a   1.000
_cell.length_b   1.000
_cell.length_c   1.000
_cell.angle_alpha   90.00
_cell.angle_beta   90.00
_cell.angle_gamma   90.00
#
_symmetry.space_group_name_H-M   'P 1'
#
loop_
_entity.id
_entity.type
_entity.pdbx_description
1 polymer ?
#
loop_
_entity_poly.entity_id
_entity_poly.type
_entity_poly.pdbx_seq_one_letter_code
_entity_poly.pdbx_strand_id
1 'polypeptide(L)'
;MNNNQTIDKLNQMRLTAMASLHQRHLHDNTIESMTADEYLALLTDHQWEERLNRKIERLIKQASFRERASVADVEYTPQRNLDKNMFIRLATLDFIKRKENIIITGASGTGKSYLAQALGYQACLTEHKTLY
;
A
#
# COMPACT_ATOMS: atom_id res chain seq x y z
N MET A 1 10.23 32.25 17.43
CA MET A 1 9.47 31.88 16.20
C MET A 1 8.15 31.29 16.64
N ASN A 2 7.04 31.64 15.98
CA ASN A 2 5.70 31.28 16.45
C ASN A 2 5.35 29.87 15.93
N ASN A 3 5.51 28.82 16.75
CA ASN A 3 5.34 27.42 16.36
C ASN A 3 3.99 27.13 15.68
N ASN A 4 2.95 27.87 16.06
CA ASN A 4 1.64 27.80 15.42
C ASN A 4 1.68 28.20 13.93
N GLN A 5 2.51 29.19 13.56
CA GLN A 5 2.65 29.61 12.17
C GLN A 5 3.29 28.53 11.28
N THR A 6 4.19 27.72 11.83
CA THR A 6 4.81 26.61 11.07
C THR A 6 3.78 25.52 10.80
N ILE A 7 3.00 25.12 11.81
CA ILE A 7 1.94 24.11 11.69
C ILE A 7 0.88 24.57 10.66
N ASP A 8 0.47 25.84 10.72
CA ASP A 8 -0.48 26.41 9.77
C ASP A 8 0.03 26.37 8.33
N LYS A 9 1.29 26.74 8.11
CA LYS A 9 1.93 26.67 6.78
C LYS A 9 2.01 25.23 6.26
N LEU A 10 2.39 24.28 7.11
CA LEU A 10 2.43 22.85 6.75
C LEU A 10 1.05 22.35 6.30
N ASN A 11 -0.01 22.73 7.03
CA ASN A 11 -1.38 22.38 6.66
C ASN A 11 -1.80 23.00 5.32
N GLN A 12 -1.48 24.28 5.08
CA GLN A 12 -1.75 24.96 3.81
C GLN A 12 -1.03 24.31 2.62
N MET A 13 0.18 23.78 2.83
CA MET A 13 0.94 23.02 1.83
C MET A 13 0.46 21.56 1.66
N ARG A 14 -0.61 21.16 2.36
CA ARG A 14 -1.12 19.77 2.40
C ARG A 14 -0.09 18.77 2.93
N LEU A 15 0.74 19.20 3.88
CA LEU A 15 1.68 18.37 4.63
C LEU A 15 1.10 18.04 6.03
N THR A 16 -0.15 17.58 6.04
CA THR A 16 -0.94 17.43 7.27
C THR A 16 -0.39 16.39 8.25
N ALA A 17 0.23 15.33 7.75
CA ALA A 17 0.82 14.29 8.61
C ALA A 17 2.13 14.77 9.26
N MET A 18 2.93 15.54 8.52
CA MET A 18 4.10 16.24 9.06
C MET A 18 3.67 17.30 10.10
N ALA A 19 2.62 18.07 9.82
CA ALA A 19 2.08 19.06 10.76
C ALA A 19 1.62 18.42 12.08
N SER A 20 0.86 17.33 11.98
CA SER A 20 0.37 16.58 13.15
C SER A 20 1.49 15.95 13.98
N LEU A 21 2.49 15.36 13.33
CA LEU A 21 3.65 14.77 14.03
C LEU A 21 4.49 15.86 14.71
N HIS A 22 4.73 16.98 14.03
CA HIS A 22 5.43 18.11 14.62
C HIS A 22 4.68 18.68 15.83
N GLN A 23 3.37 18.82 15.75
CA GLN A 23 2.54 19.29 16.85
C GLN A 23 2.61 18.34 18.07
N ARG A 24 2.60 17.02 17.84
CA ARG A 24 2.80 16.02 18.91
C ARG A 24 4.16 16.17 19.58
N HIS A 25 5.24 16.24 18.79
CA HIS A 25 6.60 16.38 19.35
C HIS A 25 6.80 17.67 20.15
N LEU A 26 6.13 18.76 19.76
CA LEU A 26 6.10 20.00 20.54
C LEU A 26 5.33 19.87 21.85
N HIS A 27 4.26 19.07 21.89
CA HIS A 27 3.48 18.83 23.10
C HIS A 27 4.23 17.92 24.08
N ASP A 28 4.90 16.88 23.56
CA ASP A 28 5.54 15.84 24.36
C ASP A 28 6.99 16.20 24.76
N ASN A 29 7.53 17.33 24.28
CA ASN A 29 8.94 17.75 24.45
C ASN A 29 9.97 16.68 24.00
N THR A 30 9.62 15.87 23.01
CA THR A 30 10.44 14.71 22.58
C THR A 30 11.52 15.05 21.55
N ILE A 31 11.74 16.34 21.26
CA ILE A 31 12.70 16.79 20.23
C ILE A 31 14.15 16.79 20.76
N GLU A 32 14.35 16.81 22.08
CA GLU A 32 15.66 17.09 22.71
C GLU A 32 16.77 16.08 22.37
N SER A 33 16.43 14.87 21.92
CA SER A 33 17.41 13.83 21.58
C SER A 33 17.71 13.69 20.09
N MET A 34 17.06 14.46 19.21
CA MET A 34 17.23 14.36 17.76
C MET A 34 18.01 15.55 17.20
N THR A 35 18.93 15.28 16.28
CA THR A 35 19.49 16.32 15.42
C THR A 35 18.41 16.91 14.51
N ALA A 36 18.64 18.12 13.99
CA ALA A 36 17.70 18.76 13.06
C ALA A 36 17.45 17.90 11.80
N ASP A 37 18.48 17.20 11.31
CA ASP A 37 18.40 16.34 10.14
C ASP A 37 17.56 15.08 10.41
N GLU A 38 17.77 14.41 11.56
CA GLU A 38 16.98 13.24 11.96
C GLU A 38 15.50 13.60 12.16
N TYR A 39 15.25 14.76 12.77
CA TYR A 39 13.90 15.24 12.98
C TYR A 39 13.19 15.55 11.65
N LEU A 40 13.89 16.20 10.72
CA LEU A 40 13.34 16.48 9.40
C LEU A 40 13.06 15.19 8.63
N ALA A 41 13.99 14.23 8.65
CA ALA A 41 13.83 12.92 8.00
C ALA A 41 12.58 12.20 8.53
N LEU A 42 12.42 12.12 9.86
CA LEU A 42 11.24 11.52 10.50
C LEU A 42 9.94 12.17 10.03
N LEU A 43 9.89 13.51 10.02
CA LEU A 43 8.71 14.24 9.60
C LEU A 43 8.38 13.98 8.11
N THR A 44 9.39 13.97 7.24
CA THR A 44 9.21 13.72 5.81
C THR A 44 8.76 12.29 5.53
N ASP A 45 9.34 11.31 6.23
CA ASP A 45 8.99 9.89 6.08
C ASP A 45 7.55 9.65 6.48
N HIS A 46 7.13 10.15 7.65
CA HIS A 46 5.74 10.03 8.10
C HIS A 46 4.75 10.66 7.11
N GLN A 47 5.11 11.80 6.51
CA GLN A 47 4.28 12.43 5.48
C GLN A 47 4.26 11.67 4.15
N TRP A 48 5.38 11.05 3.78
CA TRP A 48 5.49 10.22 2.59
C TRP A 48 4.65 8.95 2.72
N GLU A 49 4.78 8.23 3.83
CA GLU A 49 4.01 7.02 4.14
C GLU A 49 2.51 7.30 4.13
N GLU A 50 2.06 8.39 4.75
CA GLU A 50 0.65 8.79 4.72
C GLU A 50 0.13 8.99 3.29
N ARG A 51 0.93 9.59 2.41
CA ARG A 51 0.56 9.80 1.00
C ARG A 51 0.52 8.49 0.22
N LEU A 52 1.48 7.61 0.45
CA LEU A 52 1.53 6.28 -0.15
C LEU A 52 0.31 5.45 0.27
N ASN A 53 0.00 5.42 1.58
CA ASN A 53 -1.15 4.70 2.12
C ASN A 53 -2.47 5.21 1.51
N ARG A 54 -2.69 6.53 1.47
CA ARG A 54 -3.88 7.11 0.83
C ARG A 54 -3.96 6.78 -0.66
N LYS A 55 -2.84 6.72 -1.36
CA LYS A 55 -2.79 6.31 -2.77
C LYS A 55 -3.20 4.85 -2.92
N ILE A 56 -2.63 3.95 -2.11
CA ILE A 56 -2.94 2.52 -2.12
C ILE A 56 -4.43 2.28 -1.80
N GLU A 57 -4.97 2.89 -0.75
CA GLU A 57 -6.38 2.80 -0.37
C GLU A 57 -7.30 3.24 -1.52
N ARG A 58 -6.95 4.34 -2.18
CA ARG A 58 -7.71 4.84 -3.33
C ARG A 58 -7.65 3.85 -4.50
N LEU A 59 -6.50 3.24 -4.78
CA LEU A 59 -6.35 2.24 -5.85
C LEU A 59 -7.21 0.99 -5.55
N ILE A 60 -7.14 0.48 -4.32
CA ILE A 60 -7.96 -0.66 -3.87
C ILE A 60 -9.45 -0.35 -4.03
N LYS A 61 -9.90 0.84 -3.61
CA LYS A 61 -11.30 1.26 -3.73
C LYS A 61 -11.73 1.38 -5.20
N GLN A 62 -10.86 1.91 -6.06
CA GLN A 62 -11.15 2.04 -7.50
C GLN A 62 -11.22 0.70 -8.22
N ALA A 63 -10.45 -0.30 -7.77
CA ALA A 63 -10.42 -1.62 -8.38
C ALA A 63 -11.74 -2.40 -8.21
N SER A 64 -12.61 -2.00 -7.26
CA SER A 64 -13.94 -2.60 -7.05
C SER A 64 -13.93 -4.11 -6.83
N PHE A 65 -12.94 -4.61 -6.07
CA PHE A 65 -12.88 -6.02 -5.67
C PHE A 65 -14.15 -6.42 -4.92
N ARG A 66 -14.67 -7.61 -5.23
CA ARG A 66 -15.86 -8.20 -4.59
C ARG A 66 -15.52 -8.79 -3.22
N GLU A 67 -14.30 -9.26 -3.04
CA GLU A 67 -13.83 -9.94 -1.83
C GLU A 67 -12.47 -9.38 -1.40
N ARG A 68 -12.17 -9.44 -0.10
CA ARG A 68 -10.83 -9.12 0.42
C ARG A 68 -9.91 -10.31 0.18
N ALA A 69 -9.31 -10.37 -1.01
CA ALA A 69 -8.38 -11.43 -1.39
C ALA A 69 -6.93 -11.01 -1.13
N SER A 70 -6.13 -11.94 -0.60
CA SER A 70 -4.70 -11.76 -0.35
C SER A 70 -3.91 -12.92 -0.93
N VAL A 71 -2.71 -12.65 -1.44
CA VAL A 71 -1.78 -13.70 -1.88
C VAL A 71 -1.37 -14.60 -0.70
N ALA A 72 -1.28 -14.03 0.50
CA ALA A 72 -0.89 -14.76 1.71
C ALA A 72 -1.92 -15.83 2.14
N ASP A 73 -3.19 -15.60 1.82
CA ASP A 73 -4.33 -16.45 2.23
C ASP A 73 -4.66 -17.51 1.15
N VAL A 74 -3.84 -17.64 0.10
CA VAL A 74 -4.06 -18.65 -0.94
C VAL A 74 -3.68 -20.04 -0.43
N GLU A 75 -4.67 -20.93 -0.42
CA GLU A 75 -4.47 -22.35 -0.09
C GLU A 75 -3.99 -23.18 -1.30
N TYR A 76 -2.98 -24.01 -1.08
CA TYR A 76 -2.35 -24.86 -2.10
C TYR A 76 -2.61 -26.35 -1.84
N THR A 77 -3.88 -26.71 -1.63
CA THR A 77 -4.25 -28.12 -1.41
C THR A 77 -3.97 -28.97 -2.66
N PRO A 78 -3.58 -30.25 -2.51
CA PRO A 78 -3.30 -31.14 -3.64
C PRO A 78 -4.47 -31.24 -4.63
N GLN A 79 -5.71 -31.16 -4.15
CA GLN A 79 -6.94 -31.21 -4.96
C GLN A 79 -7.12 -29.99 -5.86
N ARG A 80 -6.50 -28.84 -5.53
CA ARG A 80 -6.63 -27.58 -6.27
C ARG A 80 -5.75 -27.55 -7.52
N ASN A 81 -4.74 -28.42 -7.61
CA ASN A 81 -3.76 -28.47 -8.69
C ASN A 81 -3.17 -27.09 -9.04
N LEU A 82 -2.84 -26.31 -8.01
CA LEU A 82 -2.25 -24.97 -8.12
C LEU A 82 -0.78 -25.04 -7.71
N ASP A 83 0.13 -24.76 -8.66
CA ASP A 83 1.55 -24.68 -8.36
C ASP A 83 1.86 -23.44 -7.51
N LYS A 84 2.29 -23.69 -6.27
CA LYS A 84 2.67 -22.64 -5.30
C LYS A 84 3.83 -21.78 -5.78
N ASN A 85 4.88 -22.39 -6.34
CA ASN A 85 6.05 -21.66 -6.79
C ASN A 85 5.70 -20.75 -7.97
N MET A 86 4.90 -21.26 -8.90
CA MET A 86 4.38 -20.47 -10.02
C MET A 86 3.54 -19.29 -9.52
N PHE A 87 2.58 -19.51 -8.61
CA PHE A 87 1.70 -18.44 -8.15
C PHE A 87 2.44 -17.37 -7.34
N ILE A 88 3.38 -17.75 -6.48
CA ILE A 88 4.26 -16.80 -5.78
C ILE A 88 5.08 -15.98 -6.79
N ARG A 89 5.55 -16.59 -7.88
CA ARG A 89 6.24 -15.85 -8.95
C ARG A 89 5.32 -14.86 -9.64
N LEU A 90 4.04 -15.19 -9.87
CA LEU A 90 3.06 -14.22 -10.39
C LEU A 90 2.80 -13.08 -9.40
N ALA A 91 2.83 -13.33 -8.10
CA ALA A 91 2.67 -12.32 -7.06
C ALA A 91 3.82 -11.29 -6.98
N THR A 92 4.95 -11.54 -7.64
CA THR A 92 5.99 -10.51 -7.87
C THR A 92 5.55 -9.42 -8.85
N LEU A 93 4.49 -9.70 -9.62
CA LEU A 93 3.91 -8.83 -10.65
C LEU A 93 4.85 -8.50 -11.82
N ASP A 94 5.96 -9.24 -11.98
CA ASP A 94 6.88 -9.02 -13.09
C ASP A 94 6.23 -9.18 -14.47
N PHE A 95 5.14 -9.94 -14.56
CA PHE A 95 4.35 -10.07 -15.79
C PHE A 95 3.78 -8.72 -16.27
N ILE A 96 3.48 -7.78 -15.34
CA ILE A 96 3.02 -6.42 -15.69
C ILE A 96 4.15 -5.66 -16.41
N LYS A 97 5.38 -5.74 -15.89
CA LYS A 97 6.57 -5.11 -16.51
C LYS A 97 6.87 -5.72 -17.87
N ARG A 98 6.73 -7.03 -17.99
CA ARG A 98 6.91 -7.78 -19.25
C ARG A 98 5.75 -7.64 -20.23
N LYS A 99 4.65 -7.00 -19.84
CA LYS A 99 3.41 -6.86 -20.63
C LYS A 99 2.82 -8.22 -21.04
N GLU A 100 2.91 -9.19 -20.14
CA GLU A 100 2.39 -10.55 -20.31
C GLU A 100 0.97 -10.66 -19.76
N ASN A 101 0.16 -11.51 -20.39
CA ASN A 101 -1.19 -11.82 -19.93
C ASN A 101 -1.18 -13.08 -19.04
N ILE A 102 -1.97 -13.05 -17.98
CA ILE A 102 -2.26 -14.23 -17.16
C ILE A 102 -3.67 -14.72 -17.50
N ILE A 103 -3.79 -16.01 -17.80
CA ILE A 103 -5.08 -16.67 -18.01
C ILE A 103 -5.30 -17.65 -16.86
N ILE A 104 -6.38 -17.49 -16.11
CA ILE A 104 -6.75 -18.38 -15.01
C ILE A 104 -7.89 -19.28 -15.48
N THR A 105 -7.64 -20.58 -15.61
CA THR A 105 -8.61 -21.58 -16.09
C THR A 105 -8.95 -22.60 -15.01
N GLY A 106 -10.13 -23.23 -15.09
CA GLY A 106 -10.57 -24.28 -14.16
C GLY A 106 -12.09 -24.29 -13.95
N ALA A 107 -12.61 -25.35 -13.33
CA ALA A 107 -14.04 -25.51 -13.04
C ALA A 107 -14.63 -24.34 -12.21
N SER A 108 -15.94 -24.11 -12.28
CA SER A 108 -16.60 -23.12 -11.42
C SER A 108 -16.39 -23.44 -9.93
N GLY A 109 -16.33 -22.41 -9.08
CA GLY A 109 -16.14 -22.58 -7.64
C GLY A 109 -14.71 -22.89 -7.16
N THR A 110 -13.71 -23.02 -8.04
CA THR A 110 -12.31 -23.34 -7.63
C THR A 110 -11.48 -22.13 -7.14
N GLY A 111 -12.11 -20.98 -6.93
CA GLY A 111 -11.44 -19.78 -6.42
C GLY A 111 -10.64 -18.97 -7.47
N LYS A 112 -10.94 -19.11 -8.76
CA LYS A 112 -10.30 -18.30 -9.82
C LYS A 112 -10.45 -16.79 -9.61
N SER A 113 -11.67 -16.37 -9.25
CA SER A 113 -11.98 -14.99 -8.87
C SER A 113 -11.16 -14.52 -7.67
N TYR A 114 -10.91 -15.40 -6.70
CA TYR A 114 -10.07 -15.09 -5.55
C TYR A 114 -8.61 -14.87 -5.98
N LEU A 115 -8.06 -15.78 -6.80
CA LEU A 115 -6.67 -15.66 -7.30
C LEU A 115 -6.46 -14.37 -8.12
N ALA A 116 -7.42 -14.03 -8.99
CA ALA A 116 -7.37 -12.79 -9.77
C ALA A 116 -7.40 -11.55 -8.88
N GLN A 117 -8.30 -11.52 -7.89
CA GLN A 117 -8.39 -10.41 -6.95
C GLN A 117 -7.17 -10.31 -6.02
N ALA A 118 -6.58 -11.44 -5.61
CA ALA A 118 -5.36 -11.45 -4.80
C ALA A 118 -4.18 -10.83 -5.55
N LEU A 119 -3.99 -11.19 -6.82
CA LEU A 119 -2.98 -10.55 -7.69
C LEU A 119 -3.30 -9.07 -7.94
N GLY A 120 -4.57 -8.74 -8.15
CA GLY A 120 -5.03 -7.36 -8.34
C GLY A 120 -4.80 -6.49 -7.10
N TYR A 121 -5.03 -7.03 -5.91
CA TYR A 121 -4.78 -6.37 -4.63
C TYR A 121 -3.28 -6.13 -4.44
N GLN A 122 -2.46 -7.15 -4.69
CA GLN A 122 -1.00 -7.02 -4.69
C GLN A 122 -0.52 -5.94 -5.69
N ALA A 123 -1.16 -5.82 -6.84
CA ALA A 123 -0.89 -4.77 -7.82
C ALA A 123 -1.20 -3.38 -7.26
N CYS A 124 -2.30 -3.21 -6.53
CA CYS A 124 -2.61 -1.94 -5.86
C CYS A 124 -1.59 -1.58 -4.77
N LEU A 125 -1.12 -2.57 -3.99
CA LEU A 125 -0.07 -2.36 -2.97
C LEU A 125 1.26 -1.89 -3.58
N THR A 126 1.55 -2.30 -4.81
CA THR A 126 2.72 -1.86 -5.58
C THR A 126 2.39 -0.67 -6.50
N GLU A 127 1.34 0.09 -6.17
CA GLU A 127 0.95 1.34 -6.82
C GLU A 127 0.46 1.22 -8.27
N HIS A 128 0.10 0.02 -8.72
CA HIS A 128 -0.51 -0.23 -10.02
C HIS A 128 -2.04 -0.04 -9.98
N LYS A 129 -2.57 0.59 -11.02
CA LYS A 129 -4.02 0.74 -11.21
C LYS A 129 -4.60 -0.58 -11.70
N THR A 130 -5.59 -1.09 -10.97
CA THR A 130 -6.30 -2.33 -11.27
C THR A 130 -7.78 -2.05 -11.51
N LEU A 131 -8.42 -2.87 -12.34
CA LEU A 131 -9.87 -2.95 -12.51
C LEU A 131 -10.26 -4.43 -12.47
N TYR A 132 -11.32 -4.76 -11.72
CA TYR A 132 -11.85 -6.12 -11.57
C TYR A 132 -13.30 -6.21 -12.07
#